data_AF-A0A6V7HMN3-F1
#
_entry.id   AF-A0A6V7HMN3-F1
#
_cell.length_a   1.000
_cell.length_b   1.000
_cell.length_c   1.000
_cell.angle_alpha   90.00
_cell.angle_beta   90.00
_cell.angle_gamma   90.00
#
_symmetry.space_group_name_H-M   'P 1'
#
loop_
_entity.id
_entity.type
_entity.pdbx_description
1 polymer ?
#
loop_
_entity_poly.entity_id
_entity_poly.type
_entity_poly.pdbx_seq_one_letter_code
_entity_poly.pdbx_strand_id
1 'polypeptide(L)' 'VASASLDSALLKYSAKEYFFRAALCNLCVDALNAQHAIERYEEQYPAFQDSRECKLIKV' A
#
# COMPACT_ATOMS: atom_id res chain seq x y z
N VAL A 1 -2.66 14.63 11.21
CA VAL A 1 -1.38 14.90 10.50
C VAL A 1 -1.18 13.98 9.27
N ALA A 2 -2.25 13.64 8.52
CA ALA A 2 -2.13 12.73 7.38
C ALA A 2 -2.86 13.23 6.11
N SER A 3 -3.82 14.15 6.24
CA SER A 3 -4.66 14.59 5.12
C SER A 3 -4.04 15.71 4.27
N ALA A 4 -2.92 16.31 4.69
CA ALA A 4 -2.31 17.46 4.02
C ALA A 4 -1.24 17.10 2.97
N SER A 5 -0.93 15.81 2.78
CA SER A 5 0.20 15.38 1.95
C SER A 5 -0.20 14.84 0.58
N LEU A 6 -1.48 14.92 0.20
CA LEU A 6 -2.03 14.33 -1.03
C LEU A 6 -1.73 15.13 -2.30
N ASP A 7 -1.15 16.32 -2.19
CA ASP A 7 -0.97 17.24 -3.32
C ASP A 7 0.51 17.39 -3.71
N SER A 8 1.12 16.36 -4.30
CA SER A 8 2.32 16.54 -5.11
C SER A 8 2.71 15.27 -5.84
N ALA A 9 3.45 15.39 -6.95
CA ALA A 9 4.01 14.27 -7.71
C ALA A 9 4.87 13.29 -6.87
N LEU A 10 5.29 13.69 -5.66
CA LEU A 10 5.85 12.82 -4.61
C LEU A 10 4.92 11.66 -4.23
N LEU A 11 3.59 11.87 -4.29
CA LEU A 11 2.59 10.88 -3.91
C LEU A 11 2.63 9.63 -4.80
N LYS A 12 3.05 9.70 -6.07
CA LYS A 12 3.11 8.47 -6.91
C LYS A 12 4.18 7.47 -6.47
N TYR A 13 5.33 7.97 -5.98
CA TYR A 13 6.41 7.12 -5.49
C TYR A 13 6.23 6.84 -4.00
N SER A 14 5.86 7.86 -3.23
CA SER A 14 5.56 7.72 -1.81
C SER A 14 4.30 6.89 -1.53
N ALA A 15 3.30 6.84 -2.43
CA ALA A 15 2.10 6.02 -2.21
C ALA A 15 2.46 4.53 -2.21
N LYS A 16 3.36 4.07 -3.08
CA LYS A 16 3.81 2.67 -3.07
C LYS A 16 4.50 2.34 -1.75
N GLU A 17 5.42 3.20 -1.32
CA GLU A 17 6.13 3.02 -0.05
C GLU A 17 5.19 3.12 1.17
N TYR A 18 4.18 3.98 1.10
CA TYR A 18 3.18 4.15 2.15
C TYR A 18 2.23 2.95 2.24
N PHE A 19 1.72 2.47 1.10
CA PHE A 19 0.91 1.25 1.03
C PHE A 19 1.69 0.03 1.49
N PHE A 20 2.98 -0.07 1.14
CA PHE A 20 3.85 -1.13 1.61
C PHE A 20 4.04 -1.09 3.13
N ARG A 21 4.37 0.08 3.70
CA ARG A 21 4.50 0.23 5.16
C ARG A 21 3.18 -0.06 5.89
N ALA A 22 2.05 0.40 5.35
CA ALA A 22 0.75 0.12 5.93
C ALA A 22 0.40 -1.37 5.85
N ALA A 23 0.66 -2.02 4.72
CA ALA A 23 0.46 -3.45 4.53
C ALA A 23 1.36 -4.30 5.47
N LEU A 24 2.61 -3.89 5.71
CA LEU A 24 3.48 -4.52 6.72
C LEU A 24 2.92 -4.39 8.14
N CYS A 25 2.37 -3.22 8.49
CA CYS A 25 1.73 -3.03 9.79
C CYS A 25 0.53 -3.98 9.94
N ASN A 26 -0.30 -4.10 8.91
CA ASN A 26 -1.41 -5.06 8.89
C ASN A 26 -0.90 -6.51 8.96
N LEU A 27 0.19 -6.84 8.27
CA LEU A 27 0.80 -8.19 8.27
C LEU A 27 1.29 -8.60 9.66
N CYS A 28 1.88 -7.67 10.42
CA CYS A 28 2.31 -7.90 11.80
C CYS A 28 1.13 -8.15 12.76
N VAL A 29 -0.06 -7.65 12.42
CA VAL A 29 -1.28 -7.88 13.21
C VAL A 29 -1.95 -9.17 12.79
N ASP A 30 -2.23 -9.31 11.49
CA ASP A 30 -2.96 -10.42 10.92
C ASP A 30 -2.77 -10.47 9.38
N ALA A 31 -2.40 -11.64 8.87
CA ALA A 31 -2.14 -11.83 7.44
C ALA A 31 -3.41 -11.66 6.57
N LEU A 32 -4.60 -11.98 7.11
CA LEU A 32 -5.86 -11.81 6.40
C LEU A 32 -6.20 -10.32 6.22
N ASN A 33 -5.96 -9.52 7.25
CA ASN A 33 -6.09 -8.06 7.17
C ASN A 33 -5.10 -7.44 6.18
N ALA A 34 -3.88 -7.96 6.08
CA ALA A 34 -2.92 -7.51 5.08
C ALA A 34 -3.43 -7.76 3.65
N GLN A 35 -4.03 -8.93 3.38
CA GLN A 35 -4.61 -9.25 2.08
C GLN A 35 -5.76 -8.29 1.72
N HIS A 36 -6.72 -8.09 2.63
CA HIS A 36 -7.83 -7.16 2.41
C HIS A 36 -7.35 -5.70 2.21
N ALA A 37 -6.33 -5.28 2.97
CA ALA A 37 -5.75 -3.95 2.82
C ALA A 37 -5.11 -3.78 1.44
N ILE A 38 -4.40 -4.79 0.94
CA ILE A 38 -3.77 -4.77 -0.38
C ILE A 38 -4.81 -4.72 -1.50
N GLU A 39 -5.88 -5.52 -1.44
CA GLU A 39 -6.97 -5.43 -2.43
C GLU A 39 -7.51 -4.00 -2.51
N ARG A 40 -7.71 -3.37 -1.36
CA ARG A 40 -8.13 -1.96 -1.28
C ARG A 40 -7.11 -0.97 -1.86
N TYR A 41 -5.82 -1.25 -1.70
CA TYR A 41 -4.75 -0.43 -2.28
C TYR A 41 -4.64 -0.62 -3.79
N GLU A 42 -4.93 -1.81 -4.30
CA GLU A 42 -4.99 -2.10 -5.73
C GLU A 42 -6.18 -1.43 -6.41
N GLU A 43 -7.34 -1.40 -5.76
CA GLU A 43 -8.51 -0.64 -6.25
C GLU A 43 -8.23 0.87 -6.29
N GLN A 44 -7.57 1.41 -5.26
CA GLN A 44 -7.24 2.85 -5.20
C GLN A 44 -6.08 3.23 -6.13
N TYR A 45 -5.12 2.33 -6.34
CA TYR A 45 -3.95 2.56 -7.18
C TYR A 45 -3.59 1.30 -7.95
N PRO A 46 -4.15 1.10 -9.16
CA PRO A 46 -3.90 -0.08 -9.97
C PRO A 46 -2.41 -0.32 -10.24
N ALA A 47 -1.60 0.73 -10.37
CA ALA A 47 -0.15 0.60 -10.56
C ALA A 47 0.61 0.04 -9.33
N PHE A 48 -0.06 -0.16 -8.19
CA PHE A 48 0.50 -0.87 -7.03
C PHE A 48 0.58 -2.38 -7.28
N GLN A 49 -0.36 -2.98 -8.01
CA GLN A 49 -0.37 -4.43 -8.27
C GLN A 49 0.91 -4.91 -9.00
N ASP A 50 1.46 -4.06 -9.87
CA ASP A 50 2.69 -4.35 -10.61
C ASP A 50 3.97 -4.06 -9.83
N SER A 51 3.87 -3.38 -8.69
CA SER A 51 5.01 -3.03 -7.85
C SER A 51 5.61 -4.25 -7.14
N ARG A 52 6.90 -4.16 -6.81
CA ARG A 52 7.63 -5.23 -6.13
C ARG A 52 7.10 -5.43 -4.72
N GLU A 53 6.66 -4.34 -4.09
CA GLU A 53 6.06 -4.32 -2.76
C GLU A 53 4.77 -5.14 -2.66
N CYS A 54 3.83 -4.96 -3.60
CA CYS A 54 2.59 -5.76 -3.61
C CYS A 54 2.89 -7.25 -3.82
N LYS A 55 3.78 -7.56 -4.78
CA LYS A 55 4.22 -8.93 -5.05
C LYS A 55 4.91 -9.58 -3.85
N LEU A 56 5.63 -8.81 -3.02
CA LEU A 56 6.31 -9.34 -1.84
C LEU A 56 5.33 -9.75 -0.72
N ILE A 57 4.25 -9.00 -0.52
CA ILE A 57 3.27 -9.28 0.56
C ILE A 57 2.21 -10.31 0.12
N LYS A 58 1.96 -10.45 -1.18
CA LYS A 58 1.07 -11.48 -1.73
C LYS A 58 1.69 -12.88 -1.84
N VAL A 59 3.00 -13.04 -1.56
CA VAL A 59 3.70 -14.35 -1.54
C VAL A 59 3.39 -15.10 -0.26
#